data_AF-A0AAE9YIN0-F1
#
_entry.id   AF-A0AAE9YIN0-F1
#
_cell.length_a   1.000
_cell.length_b   1.000
_cell.length_c   1.000
_cell.angle_alpha   90.00
_cell.angle_beta   90.00
_cell.angle_gamma   90.00
#
_symmetry.space_group_name_H-M   'P 1'
#
loop_
_entity.id
_entity.type
_entity.pdbx_description
1 polymer ?
#
loop_
_entity_poly.entity_id
_entity_poly.type
_entity_poly.pdbx_seq_one_letter_code
_entity_poly.pdbx_strand_id
1 'polypeptide(L)'
;MVTRLPAGVRALCAVADDGHQAILVNRDLPPAERLAALAHELVHLERGGGCHRPGLHDRLRPLRAREEAQVDRIVARRLVPLDLLEAWAAARAEVGPVTTRDVADEFEVPLAVALEAMRQVA
;
A
#
# COMPACT_ATOMS: atom_id res chain seq x y z
N MET A 1 2.45 14.57 -21.16
CA MET A 1 1.61 13.82 -20.17
C MET A 1 1.94 12.34 -20.25
N VAL A 2 2.41 11.73 -19.16
CA VAL A 2 2.65 10.28 -19.09
C VAL A 2 1.29 9.58 -19.06
N THR A 3 0.90 8.94 -20.16
CA THR A 3 -0.39 8.26 -20.29
C THR A 3 -0.30 6.75 -20.00
N ARG A 4 0.90 6.23 -19.77
CA ARG A 4 1.14 4.81 -19.51
C ARG A 4 2.25 4.63 -18.48
N LEU A 5 1.96 3.85 -17.45
CA LEU A 5 2.95 3.47 -16.44
C LEU A 5 3.99 2.51 -17.06
N PRO A 6 5.25 2.55 -16.61
CA PRO A 6 6.23 1.53 -16.97
C PRO A 6 5.76 0.13 -16.59
N ALA A 7 6.22 -0.88 -17.32
CA ALA A 7 5.88 -2.27 -17.03
C ALA A 7 6.25 -2.63 -15.58
N GLY A 8 5.34 -3.29 -14.87
CA GLY A 8 5.52 -3.67 -13.46
C GLY A 8 5.24 -2.55 -12.45
N VAL A 9 4.98 -1.32 -12.88
CA VAL A 9 4.61 -0.22 -11.98
C VAL A 9 3.10 -0.24 -11.75
N ARG A 10 2.72 -0.22 -10.46
CA ARG A 10 1.34 -0.34 -10.01
C ARG A 10 0.66 1.02 -9.88
N ALA A 11 1.38 1.99 -9.32
CA ALA A 11 1.04 3.40 -9.35
C ALA A 11 2.32 4.24 -9.30
N LEU A 12 2.21 5.54 -9.62
CA LEU A 12 3.31 6.49 -9.58
C LEU A 12 2.78 7.90 -9.36
N CYS A 13 3.34 8.62 -8.40
CA CYS A 13 3.25 10.07 -8.36
C CYS A 13 4.10 10.71 -9.48
N ALA A 14 3.44 11.45 -10.37
CA ALA A 14 4.06 12.18 -11.48
C ALA A 14 3.83 13.69 -11.31
N VAL A 15 4.78 14.50 -11.77
CA VAL A 15 4.65 15.95 -11.88
C VAL A 15 4.63 16.29 -13.37
N ALA A 16 3.61 17.01 -13.82
CA ALA A 16 3.48 17.49 -15.18
C ALA A 16 4.38 18.72 -15.42
N ASP A 17 4.61 19.05 -16.69
CA ASP A 17 5.50 20.16 -17.09
C ASP A 17 5.00 21.53 -16.59
N ASP A 18 3.70 21.66 -16.33
CA ASP A 18 3.03 22.84 -15.76
C ASP A 18 3.08 22.89 -14.22
N GLY A 19 3.76 21.91 -13.59
CA GLY A 19 3.91 21.82 -12.14
C GLY A 19 2.77 21.11 -11.42
N HIS A 20 1.71 20.68 -12.10
CA HIS A 20 0.64 19.92 -11.47
C HIS A 20 1.10 18.50 -11.08
N GLN A 21 0.76 18.07 -9.88
CA GLN A 21 1.01 16.71 -9.41
C GLN A 21 -0.19 15.82 -9.69
N ALA A 22 0.06 14.60 -10.16
CA ALA A 22 -0.95 13.59 -10.43
C ALA A 22 -0.47 12.22 -9.94
N ILE A 23 -1.38 11.42 -9.37
CA ILE A 23 -1.13 10.01 -9.12
C ILE A 23 -1.67 9.22 -10.31
N LEU A 24 -0.79 8.49 -10.97
CA LEU A 24 -1.15 7.59 -12.06
C LEU A 24 -1.31 6.18 -11.48
N VAL A 25 -2.46 5.55 -11.67
CA VAL A 25 -2.74 4.19 -11.20
C VAL A 25 -2.92 3.26 -12.40
N ASN A 26 -2.33 2.07 -12.34
CA ASN A 26 -2.45 1.09 -13.39
C ASN A 26 -3.89 0.59 -13.51
N ARG A 27 -4.53 0.87 -14.65
CA ARG A 27 -5.92 0.50 -14.93
C ARG A 27 -6.17 -1.00 -14.98
N ASP A 28 -5.13 -1.79 -15.27
CA ASP A 28 -5.22 -3.24 -15.44
C ASP A 28 -5.20 -3.99 -14.09
N LEU A 29 -4.94 -3.28 -12.98
CA LEU A 29 -5.02 -3.85 -11.64
C LEU A 29 -6.50 -4.10 -11.24
N PRO A 30 -6.77 -5.17 -10.46
CA PRO A 30 -8.06 -5.36 -9.79
C PRO A 30 -8.46 -4.16 -8.89
N PRO A 31 -9.75 -3.97 -8.58
CA PRO A 31 -10.21 -2.83 -7.77
C PRO A 31 -9.46 -2.64 -6.44
N ALA A 32 -9.35 -3.69 -5.62
CA ALA A 32 -8.63 -3.65 -4.34
C ALA A 32 -7.14 -3.29 -4.52
N GLU A 33 -6.52 -3.80 -5.59
CA GLU A 33 -5.12 -3.55 -5.92
C GLU A 33 -4.89 -2.10 -6.38
N ARG A 34 -5.85 -1.50 -7.08
CA ARG A 34 -5.83 -0.07 -7.44
C ARG A 34 -6.00 0.82 -6.22
N LEU A 35 -6.93 0.49 -5.32
CA LEU A 35 -7.13 1.23 -4.08
C LEU A 35 -5.87 1.20 -3.21
N ALA A 36 -5.27 0.02 -3.04
CA ALA A 36 -4.03 -0.12 -2.29
C ALA A 36 -2.86 0.64 -2.92
N ALA A 37 -2.71 0.58 -4.24
CA ALA A 37 -1.67 1.33 -4.95
C ALA A 37 -1.88 2.86 -4.82
N LEU A 38 -3.13 3.34 -4.93
CA LEU A 38 -3.47 4.75 -4.71
C LEU A 38 -3.18 5.19 -3.28
N ALA A 39 -3.60 4.41 -2.28
CA ALA A 39 -3.33 4.68 -0.88
C ALA A 39 -1.83 4.76 -0.58
N HIS A 40 -1.03 3.88 -1.20
CA HIS A 40 0.42 3.87 -1.09
C HIS A 40 1.05 5.18 -1.61
N GLU A 41 0.67 5.63 -2.82
CA GLU A 41 1.18 6.89 -3.37
C GLU A 41 0.71 8.12 -2.57
N LEU A 42 -0.52 8.10 -2.03
CA LEU A 42 -1.00 9.18 -1.16
C LEU A 42 -0.15 9.31 0.12
N VAL A 43 0.21 8.18 0.74
CA VAL A 43 1.07 8.19 1.92
C VAL A 43 2.47 8.72 1.58
N HIS A 44 3.02 8.38 0.42
CA HIS A 44 4.27 8.99 -0.06
C HIS A 44 4.15 10.51 -0.17
N LEU A 45 3.09 11.01 -0.80
CA LEU A 45 2.86 12.45 -0.96
C LEU A 45 2.75 13.20 0.37
N GLU A 46 1.95 12.69 1.30
CA GLU A 46 1.77 13.28 2.63
C GLU A 46 3.08 13.36 3.43
N ARG A 47 4.04 12.48 3.14
CA ARG A 47 5.35 12.42 3.79
C ARG A 47 6.43 13.24 3.09
N GLY A 48 6.05 14.06 2.10
CA GLY A 48 6.99 14.91 1.36
C GLY A 48 7.55 14.26 0.08
N GLY A 49 6.88 13.22 -0.42
CA GLY A 49 7.24 12.47 -1.62
C GLY A 49 7.93 11.13 -1.32
N GLY A 50 7.98 10.26 -2.34
CA GLY A 50 8.58 8.95 -2.24
C GLY A 50 10.09 8.92 -2.49
N CYS A 51 10.73 7.84 -2.06
CA CYS A 51 12.17 7.66 -2.11
C CYS A 51 12.65 7.10 -3.46
N HIS A 52 11.71 6.87 -4.38
CA HIS A 52 12.00 6.41 -5.73
C HIS A 52 12.38 7.58 -6.65
N ARG A 53 13.59 8.12 -6.45
CA ARG A 53 14.20 9.05 -7.43
C ARG A 53 15.15 8.28 -8.35
N PRO A 54 15.01 8.36 -9.68
CA PRO A 54 15.99 7.81 -10.61
C PRO A 54 17.39 8.34 -10.28
N GLY A 55 18.39 7.45 -10.19
CA GLY A 55 19.77 7.82 -9.87
C GLY A 55 20.13 7.79 -8.37
N LEU A 56 19.22 7.36 -7.49
CA LEU A 56 19.57 7.13 -6.08
C LEU A 56 20.68 6.06 -5.97
N HIS A 57 21.78 6.40 -5.29
CA HIS A 57 22.95 5.51 -5.16
C HIS A 57 22.59 4.23 -4.40
N ASP A 58 23.14 3.07 -4.80
CA ASP A 58 22.84 1.75 -4.21
C ASP A 58 23.02 1.68 -2.69
N ARG A 59 23.91 2.49 -2.14
CA ARG A 59 24.14 2.63 -0.69
C ARG A 59 22.90 3.08 0.09
N LEU A 60 21.94 3.73 -0.57
CA LEU A 60 20.68 4.19 0.03
C LEU A 60 19.55 3.15 -0.08
N ARG A 61 19.81 2.00 -0.70
CA ARG A 61 18.81 0.91 -0.84
C ARG A 61 18.22 0.44 0.50
N PRO A 62 19.00 0.26 1.59
CA PRO A 62 18.43 -0.13 2.87
C PRO A 62 17.55 0.95 3.50
N LEU A 63 17.88 2.22 3.29
CA LEU A 63 17.07 3.34 3.76
C LEU A 63 15.72 3.35 3.03
N ARG A 64 15.75 3.25 1.69
CA ARG A 64 14.53 3.15 0.87
C ARG A 64 13.66 1.99 1.31
N ALA A 65 14.23 0.80 1.53
CA ALA A 65 13.45 -0.36 1.97
C ALA A 65 12.76 -0.12 3.32
N ARG A 66 13.38 0.62 4.24
CA ARG A 66 12.77 1.00 5.52
C ARG A 66 11.64 2.02 5.34
N GLU A 67 11.81 2.96 4.43
CA GLU A 67 10.80 3.97 4.10
C GLU A 67 9.57 3.33 3.45
N GLU A 68 9.76 2.47 2.44
CA GLU A 68 8.68 1.69 1.82
C GLU A 68 7.95 0.83 2.86
N ALA A 69 8.68 0.11 3.72
CA ALA A 69 8.06 -0.68 4.79
C ALA A 69 7.31 0.19 5.82
N GLN A 70 7.69 1.46 6.01
CA GLN A 70 6.92 2.39 6.83
C GLN A 70 5.65 2.85 6.12
N VAL A 71 5.73 3.12 4.81
CA VAL A 71 4.56 3.44 3.99
C VAL A 71 3.57 2.27 3.99
N ASP A 72 4.03 1.04 3.75
CA ASP A 72 3.18 -0.15 3.74
C ASP A 72 2.45 -0.37 5.07
N ARG A 73 3.12 -0.13 6.21
CA ARG A 73 2.48 -0.18 7.53
C ARG A 73 1.37 0.85 7.68
N ILE A 74 1.57 2.07 7.19
CA ILE A 74 0.56 3.14 7.25
C ILE A 74 -0.61 2.79 6.32
N VAL A 75 -0.35 2.31 5.11
CA VAL A 75 -1.38 1.86 4.16
C VAL A 75 -2.22 0.76 4.79
N ALA A 76 -1.59 -0.25 5.40
CA ALA A 76 -2.27 -1.33 6.07
C ALA A 76 -3.23 -0.82 7.16
N ARG A 77 -2.79 0.11 8.03
CA ARG A 77 -3.66 0.71 9.06
C ARG A 77 -4.83 1.51 8.50
N ARG A 78 -4.67 2.13 7.33
CA ARG A 78 -5.72 2.96 6.71
C ARG A 78 -6.78 2.11 6.03
N LEU A 79 -6.38 1.02 5.39
CA LEU A 79 -7.29 0.14 4.67
C LEU A 79 -7.88 -0.94 5.57
N VAL A 80 -7.16 -1.32 6.63
CA VAL A 80 -7.61 -2.28 7.64
C VAL A 80 -7.42 -1.64 9.03
N PRO A 81 -8.46 -0.97 9.57
CA PRO A 81 -8.40 -0.42 10.93
C PRO A 81 -8.11 -1.54 11.94
N LEU A 82 -7.06 -1.37 12.75
CA LEU A 82 -6.53 -2.45 13.59
C LEU A 82 -7.49 -2.86 14.70
N ASP A 83 -8.24 -1.91 15.25
CA ASP A 83 -9.29 -2.13 16.24
C ASP A 83 -10.44 -2.99 15.68
N LEU A 84 -10.85 -2.71 14.44
CA LEU A 84 -11.85 -3.52 13.76
C LEU A 84 -11.31 -4.90 13.41
N LEU A 85 -10.04 -5.00 12.99
CA LEU A 85 -9.38 -6.27 12.73
C LEU A 85 -9.32 -7.15 13.98
N GLU A 86 -8.92 -6.60 15.13
CA GLU A 86 -8.85 -7.32 16.40
C GLU A 86 -10.23 -7.81 16.84
N ALA A 87 -11.25 -6.95 16.79
CA ALA A 87 -12.61 -7.30 17.16
C ALA A 87 -13.21 -8.39 16.25
N TRP A 88 -13.01 -8.25 14.93
CA TRP A 88 -13.46 -9.23 13.96
C TRP A 88 -12.71 -10.57 14.14
N ALA A 89 -11.40 -10.54 14.34
CA ALA A 89 -10.59 -11.74 14.53
C ALA A 89 -11.00 -12.49 15.81
N ALA A 90 -11.27 -11.78 16.90
CA ALA A 90 -11.76 -12.36 18.14
C ALA A 90 -13.12 -13.05 17.95
N ALA A 91 -14.05 -12.42 17.26
CA ALA A 91 -15.36 -13.02 16.96
C ALA A 91 -15.24 -14.25 16.03
N ARG A 92 -14.33 -14.21 15.06
CA ARG A 92 -14.14 -15.30 14.10
C ARG A 92 -13.41 -16.50 14.70
N ALA A 93 -12.54 -16.27 15.69
CA ALA A 93 -11.75 -17.31 16.38
C ALA A 93 -12.63 -18.37 17.06
N GLU A 94 -13.89 -18.04 17.39
CA GLU A 94 -14.86 -19.00 17.92
C GLU A 94 -15.26 -20.10 16.91
N VAL A 95 -15.07 -19.84 15.61
CA VAL A 95 -15.43 -20.76 14.52
C VAL A 95 -14.21 -21.47 13.94
N GLY A 96 -13.03 -20.85 14.00
CA GLY A 96 -11.78 -21.45 13.50
C GLY A 96 -10.62 -20.45 13.43
N PRO A 97 -9.40 -20.91 13.09
CA PRO A 97 -8.24 -20.04 12.97
C PRO A 97 -8.44 -19.00 11.85
N VAL A 98 -8.08 -17.75 12.15
CA VAL A 98 -8.12 -16.65 11.19
C VAL A 98 -6.87 -16.67 10.32
N THR A 99 -7.05 -16.70 9.00
CA THR A 99 -5.95 -16.63 8.03
C THR A 99 -5.84 -15.24 7.41
N THR A 100 -4.68 -14.95 6.81
CA THR A 100 -4.48 -13.71 6.03
C THR A 100 -5.42 -13.60 4.83
N ARG A 101 -5.86 -14.73 4.27
CA ARG A 101 -6.85 -14.72 3.19
C ARG A 101 -8.22 -14.29 3.72
N ASP A 102 -8.63 -14.77 4.89
CA ASP A 102 -9.89 -14.36 5.50
C ASP A 102 -9.91 -12.85 5.76
N VAL A 103 -8.79 -12.28 6.25
CA VAL A 103 -8.64 -10.83 6.43
C VAL A 103 -8.69 -10.07 5.10
N ALA A 104 -8.01 -10.58 4.06
CA ALA A 104 -8.03 -9.95 2.75
C ALA A 104 -9.44 -9.91 2.14
N ASP A 105 -10.19 -11.00 2.29
CA ASP A 105 -11.55 -11.13 1.78
C ASP A 105 -12.54 -10.26 2.60
N GLU A 106 -12.44 -10.26 3.93
CA GLU A 106 -13.30 -9.46 4.82
C GLU A 106 -13.14 -7.95 4.58
N PHE A 107 -11.90 -7.47 4.51
CA PHE A 107 -11.61 -6.04 4.37
C PHE A 107 -11.50 -5.60 2.91
N GLU A 108 -11.74 -6.51 1.95
CA GLU A 108 -11.62 -6.29 0.50
C GLU A 108 -10.27 -5.66 0.09
N VAL A 109 -9.18 -6.10 0.72
CA VAL A 109 -7.82 -5.61 0.47
C VAL A 109 -6.93 -6.66 -0.18
N PRO A 110 -5.83 -6.27 -0.84
CA PRO A 110 -4.84 -7.22 -1.31
C PRO A 110 -4.20 -8.03 -0.19
N LEU A 111 -3.79 -9.26 -0.49
CA LEU A 111 -3.17 -10.18 0.48
C LEU A 111 -1.95 -9.57 1.18
N ALA A 112 -1.15 -8.75 0.48
CA ALA A 112 0.01 -8.08 1.06
C ALA A 112 -0.38 -7.04 2.13
N VAL A 113 -1.48 -6.30 1.91
CA VAL A 113 -2.02 -5.32 2.86
C VAL A 113 -2.57 -6.04 4.08
N ALA A 114 -3.35 -7.11 3.87
CA ALA A 114 -3.87 -7.96 4.95
C ALA A 114 -2.74 -8.56 5.80
N LEU A 115 -1.68 -9.08 5.17
CA LEU A 115 -0.52 -9.64 5.86
C LEU A 115 0.17 -8.59 6.74
N GLU A 116 0.35 -7.39 6.20
CA GLU A 116 0.99 -6.31 6.93
C GLU A 116 0.10 -5.75 8.06
N ALA A 117 -1.23 -5.77 7.89
CA ALA A 117 -2.15 -5.44 8.97
C ALA A 117 -2.08 -6.48 10.11
N MET A 118 -2.09 -7.78 9.78
CA MET A 118 -1.98 -8.86 10.77
C MET A 118 -0.68 -8.81 11.57
N ARG A 119 0.45 -8.43 10.96
CA ARG A 119 1.74 -8.26 11.65
C ARG A 119 1.74 -7.15 12.70
N GLN A 120 0.74 -6.27 12.68
CA GLN A 120 0.66 -5.12 13.57
C GLN A 120 -0.26 -5.34 14.78
N VAL A 121 -1.02 -6.45 14.78
CA VAL A 121 -1.90 -6.87 15.89
C VAL A 121 -1.41 -8.16 16.57
N ALA A 122 -0.28 -8.72 16.09
CA ALA A 122 0.36 -9.93 16.61
C ALA A 122 1.34 -9.65 17.75
#